data_AF-A0A2D8FPM6-F1
#
_entry.id   AF-A0A2D8FPM6-F1
#
_cell.length_a   1.000
_cell.length_b   1.000
_cell.length_c   1.000
_cell.angle_alpha   90.00
_cell.angle_beta   90.00
_cell.angle_gamma   90.00
#
_symmetry.space_group_name_H-M   'P 1'
#
loop_
_entity.id
_entity.type
_entity.pdbx_description
1 polymer ?
#
loop_
_entity_poly.entity_id
_entity_poly.type
_entity_poly.pdbx_seq_one_letter_code
_entity_poly.pdbx_strand_id
1 'polypeptide(L)'
;MSLLARLAPHLPYVRRYARALTGDQSTGDNYVRVALEALAAGEQQLSPDMTPRVALYHVFHAIWSSTGAQLESGSQIGALGDGRDEASRRLMRIAPRSRQAFLLTALEGFTPSEAAQILSADPRDVERLIADAQSDIDAELATDVLVIEDEAIISADIQSLVKELGHRVTGAATTHDEAVEAVARHKPGLVLADIQLADGSSGIDA
;
A
#
# COMPACT_ATOMS: atom_id res chain seq x y z
N MET A 1 -3.89 -9.03 -37.13
CA MET A 1 -3.56 -9.82 -35.91
C MET A 1 -4.85 -10.16 -35.19
N SER A 2 -4.99 -11.37 -34.65
CA SER A 2 -6.15 -11.72 -33.82
C SER A 2 -6.13 -10.95 -32.50
N LEU A 3 -7.31 -10.70 -31.94
CA LEU A 3 -7.48 -10.08 -30.61
C LEU A 3 -6.64 -10.79 -29.54
N LEU A 4 -6.63 -12.12 -29.59
CA LEU A 4 -5.90 -12.98 -28.66
C LEU A 4 -4.39 -12.76 -28.75
N ALA A 5 -3.83 -12.58 -29.95
CA ALA A 5 -2.41 -12.30 -30.15
C ALA A 5 -1.99 -10.92 -29.59
N ARG A 6 -2.93 -9.95 -29.56
CA ARG A 6 -2.68 -8.61 -28.98
C ARG A 6 -2.73 -8.61 -27.46
N LEU A 7 -3.50 -9.52 -26.85
CA LEU A 7 -3.74 -9.54 -25.40
C LEU A 7 -2.84 -10.54 -24.66
N ALA A 8 -2.47 -11.66 -25.30
CA ALA A 8 -1.69 -12.73 -24.67
C ALA A 8 -0.41 -12.24 -23.95
N PRO A 9 0.38 -11.30 -24.49
CA PRO A 9 1.58 -10.80 -23.79
C PRO A 9 1.26 -10.06 -22.47
N HIS A 10 0.05 -9.55 -22.31
CA HIS A 10 -0.35 -8.73 -21.16
C HIS A 10 -1.02 -9.56 -20.04
N LEU A 11 -1.48 -10.78 -20.33
CA LEU A 11 -2.22 -11.60 -19.36
C LEU A 11 -1.46 -11.93 -18.06
N PRO A 12 -0.15 -12.26 -18.09
CA PRO A 12 0.58 -12.54 -16.84
C PRO A 12 0.58 -11.34 -15.89
N TYR A 13 0.71 -10.12 -16.44
CA TYR A 13 0.73 -8.88 -15.68
C TYR A 13 -0.63 -8.52 -15.12
N VAL A 14 -1.71 -8.68 -15.90
CA VAL A 14 -3.08 -8.47 -15.41
C VAL A 14 -3.42 -9.44 -14.28
N ARG A 15 -2.99 -10.71 -14.37
CA ARG A 15 -3.16 -11.68 -13.26
C ARG A 15 -2.39 -11.24 -12.03
N ARG A 16 -1.13 -10.81 -12.17
CA ARG A 16 -0.35 -10.27 -11.05
C ARG A 16 -1.06 -9.09 -10.40
N TYR A 17 -1.54 -8.13 -11.19
CA TYR A 17 -2.32 -7.00 -10.70
C TYR A 17 -3.59 -7.43 -9.97
N ALA A 18 -4.41 -8.30 -10.57
CA ALA A 18 -5.66 -8.78 -9.99
C ALA A 18 -5.44 -9.49 -8.65
N ARG A 19 -4.33 -10.23 -8.52
CA ARG A 19 -3.91 -10.88 -7.27
C ARG A 19 -3.49 -9.86 -6.23
N ALA A 20 -2.72 -8.83 -6.60
CA ALA A 20 -2.35 -7.76 -5.68
C ALA A 20 -3.57 -6.95 -5.21
N LEU A 21 -4.56 -6.76 -6.10
CA LEU A 21 -5.79 -6.02 -5.80
C LEU A 21 -6.73 -6.79 -4.87
N THR A 22 -6.91 -8.09 -5.10
CA THR A 22 -7.79 -8.97 -4.31
C THR A 22 -7.11 -9.59 -3.09
N GLY A 23 -5.78 -9.65 -3.13
CA GLY A 23 -4.92 -10.43 -2.24
C GLY A 23 -5.27 -11.92 -2.14
N ASP A 24 -5.95 -12.46 -3.16
CA ASP A 24 -6.21 -13.89 -3.30
C ASP A 24 -6.00 -14.35 -4.74
N GLN A 25 -5.27 -15.46 -4.91
CA GLN A 25 -4.93 -15.97 -6.22
C GLN A 25 -6.17 -16.41 -7.01
N SER A 26 -7.07 -17.15 -6.36
CA SER A 26 -8.22 -17.75 -7.02
C SER A 26 -9.22 -16.68 -7.47
N THR A 27 -9.44 -15.69 -6.61
CA THR A 27 -10.32 -14.55 -6.83
C THR A 27 -9.77 -13.67 -7.96
N GLY A 28 -8.49 -13.27 -7.88
CA GLY A 28 -7.86 -12.47 -8.92
C GLY A 28 -7.89 -13.15 -10.29
N ASP A 29 -7.51 -14.43 -10.36
CA ASP A 29 -7.51 -15.18 -11.63
C ASP A 29 -8.93 -15.36 -12.20
N ASN A 30 -9.95 -15.50 -11.34
CA ASN A 30 -11.35 -15.59 -11.77
C ASN A 30 -11.84 -14.30 -12.44
N TYR A 31 -11.51 -13.13 -11.88
CA TYR A 31 -11.87 -11.85 -12.51
C TYR A 31 -11.21 -11.65 -13.87
N VAL A 32 -9.94 -12.05 -14.01
CA VAL A 32 -9.27 -12.01 -15.32
C VAL A 32 -9.96 -12.92 -16.32
N ARG A 33 -10.35 -14.13 -15.91
CA ARG A 33 -11.09 -15.07 -16.77
C ARG A 33 -12.41 -14.46 -17.25
N VAL A 34 -13.21 -13.91 -16.34
CA VAL A 34 -14.51 -13.29 -16.68
C VAL A 34 -14.32 -12.12 -17.65
N ALA A 35 -13.26 -11.31 -17.47
CA ALA A 35 -12.95 -10.23 -18.40
C ALA A 35 -12.62 -10.71 -19.81
N LEU A 36 -11.88 -11.81 -19.93
CA LEU A 36 -11.58 -12.41 -21.23
C LEU A 36 -12.80 -13.05 -21.87
N GLU A 37 -13.68 -13.67 -21.08
CA GLU A 37 -14.94 -14.24 -21.56
C GLU A 37 -15.87 -13.15 -22.11
N ALA A 38 -16.02 -12.03 -21.39
CA ALA A 38 -16.81 -10.89 -21.86
C ALA A 38 -16.27 -10.28 -23.17
N LEU A 39 -14.93 -10.21 -23.32
CA LEU A 39 -14.29 -9.79 -24.56
C LEU A 39 -14.51 -10.79 -25.70
N ALA A 40 -14.43 -12.09 -25.41
CA ALA A 40 -14.62 -13.14 -26.41
C ALA A 40 -16.08 -13.25 -26.87
N ALA A 41 -17.04 -13.00 -25.96
CA ALA A 41 -18.46 -12.95 -26.24
C ALA A 41 -18.90 -11.65 -26.95
N GLY A 42 -18.03 -10.64 -27.01
CA GLY A 42 -18.32 -9.33 -27.60
C GLY A 42 -19.20 -8.42 -26.73
N GLU A 43 -19.43 -8.79 -25.47
CA GLU A 43 -20.15 -8.00 -24.47
C GLU A 43 -19.36 -6.77 -24.04
N GLN A 44 -18.03 -6.87 -24.10
CA GLN A 44 -17.08 -5.77 -23.92
C GLN A 44 -16.21 -5.63 -25.16
N GLN A 45 -15.81 -4.40 -25.46
CA GLN A 45 -14.97 -4.09 -26.61
C GLN A 45 -13.75 -3.28 -26.15
N LEU A 46 -12.60 -3.56 -26.75
CA LEU A 46 -11.41 -2.75 -26.52
C LEU A 46 -11.59 -1.41 -27.23
N SER A 47 -11.48 -0.31 -26.50
CA SER A 47 -11.47 1.02 -27.10
C SER A 47 -10.32 1.14 -28.12
N PRO A 48 -10.59 1.64 -29.35
CA PRO A 48 -9.54 1.86 -30.35
C PRO A 48 -8.60 3.00 -29.96
N ASP A 49 -9.02 3.89 -29.05
CA ASP A 49 -8.26 5.06 -28.62
C ASP A 49 -7.24 4.74 -27.52
N MET A 50 -7.23 3.49 -27.04
CA MET A 50 -6.33 3.00 -25.99
C MET A 50 -5.35 1.97 -26.54
N THR A 51 -4.16 1.90 -25.94
CA THR A 51 -3.23 0.80 -26.23
C THR A 51 -3.86 -0.54 -25.81
N PRO A 52 -3.52 -1.67 -26.44
CA PRO A 52 -4.08 -2.98 -26.08
C PRO A 52 -3.90 -3.31 -24.59
N ARG A 53 -2.80 -2.86 -24.00
CA ARG A 53 -2.50 -3.00 -22.58
C ARG A 53 -3.48 -2.18 -21.73
N VAL A 54 -3.62 -0.88 -21.98
CA VAL A 54 -4.53 0.01 -21.23
C VAL A 54 -5.98 -0.46 -21.37
N ALA A 55 -6.42 -0.79 -22.59
CA ALA A 55 -7.78 -1.25 -22.87
C ALA A 55 -8.12 -2.54 -22.10
N LEU A 56 -7.17 -3.46 -21.96
CA LEU A 56 -7.38 -4.70 -21.21
C LEU A 56 -7.63 -4.44 -19.72
N TYR A 57 -6.84 -3.56 -19.10
CA TYR A 57 -7.03 -3.20 -17.69
C TYR A 57 -8.32 -2.40 -17.51
N HIS A 58 -8.67 -1.52 -18.45
CA HIS A 58 -9.93 -0.79 -18.43
C HIS A 58 -11.14 -1.74 -18.41
N VAL A 59 -11.17 -2.75 -19.28
CA VAL A 59 -12.25 -3.76 -19.30
C VAL A 59 -12.29 -4.57 -18.01
N PHE A 60 -11.12 -4.95 -17.48
CA PHE A 60 -11.04 -5.60 -16.16
C PHE A 60 -11.69 -4.73 -15.06
N HIS A 61 -11.40 -3.42 -15.03
CA HIS A 61 -11.98 -2.50 -14.05
C HIS A 61 -13.48 -2.25 -14.26
N ALA A 62 -13.96 -2.24 -15.50
CA ALA A 62 -15.39 -2.15 -15.80
C ALA A 62 -16.16 -3.34 -15.17
N ILE A 63 -15.61 -4.55 -15.28
CA ILE A 63 -16.21 -5.75 -14.68
C ILE A 63 -16.05 -5.72 -13.16
N TRP A 64 -14.84 -5.45 -12.66
CA TRP A 64 -14.56 -5.35 -11.23
C TRP A 64 -15.46 -4.33 -10.52
N SER A 65 -15.69 -3.15 -11.10
CA SER A 65 -16.54 -2.13 -10.48
C SER A 65 -18.02 -2.54 -10.43
N SER A 66 -18.48 -3.39 -11.36
CA SER A 66 -19.85 -3.89 -11.39
C SER A 66 -20.14 -5.03 -10.40
N THR A 67 -19.14 -5.86 -10.09
CA THR A 67 -19.32 -7.09 -9.26
C THR A 67 -18.43 -7.16 -8.02
N GLY A 68 -17.23 -6.58 -8.07
CA GLY A 68 -16.21 -6.63 -7.00
C GLY A 68 -16.35 -5.54 -5.94
N ALA A 69 -16.88 -4.36 -6.30
CA ALA A 69 -17.09 -3.26 -5.37
C ALA A 69 -18.03 -3.59 -4.19
N GLN A 70 -18.95 -4.55 -4.38
CA GLN A 70 -19.84 -5.06 -3.33
C GLN A 70 -19.14 -6.02 -2.35
N LEU A 71 -18.12 -6.76 -2.81
CA LEU A 71 -17.34 -7.67 -1.96
C LEU A 71 -16.43 -6.88 -0.98
N GLU A 72 -15.87 -5.74 -1.40
CA GLU A 72 -15.07 -4.87 -0.53
C GLU A 72 -15.92 -4.13 0.51
N SER A 73 -17.21 -3.89 0.22
CA SER A 73 -18.14 -3.21 1.15
C SER A 73 -18.72 -4.14 2.22
N GLY A 74 -18.74 -5.45 1.97
CA GLY A 74 -19.46 -6.44 2.77
C GLY A 74 -18.60 -7.43 3.55
N SER A 75 -17.28 -7.44 3.37
CA SER A 75 -16.43 -8.45 4.01
C SER A 75 -15.17 -7.83 4.61
N GLN A 76 -15.01 -8.00 5.92
CA GLN A 76 -13.69 -8.14 6.52
C GLN A 76 -12.97 -9.20 5.68
N ILE A 77 -12.10 -8.78 4.76
CA ILE A 77 -11.33 -9.67 3.91
C ILE A 77 -10.56 -10.59 4.85
N GLY A 78 -11.03 -11.84 4.96
CA GLY A 78 -10.81 -12.71 6.10
C GLY A 78 -9.35 -12.72 6.56
N ALA A 79 -9.16 -12.43 7.84
CA ALA A 79 -8.14 -13.11 8.62
C ALA A 79 -8.35 -14.62 8.44
N LEU A 80 -7.27 -15.40 8.48
CA LEU A 80 -7.18 -16.86 8.27
C LEU A 80 -6.87 -17.27 6.83
N GLY A 81 -5.59 -17.09 6.48
CA GLY A 81 -4.91 -17.72 5.36
C GLY A 81 -3.42 -17.75 5.69
N ASP A 82 -2.97 -18.94 6.09
CA ASP A 82 -1.59 -19.26 6.49
C ASP A 82 -0.67 -19.06 5.27
N GLY A 83 0.22 -18.06 5.32
CA GLY A 83 1.15 -17.73 4.22
C GLY A 83 0.91 -16.42 3.44
N ARG A 84 0.00 -15.52 3.84
CA ARG A 84 -0.08 -14.19 3.20
C ARG A 84 1.20 -13.38 3.47
N ASP A 85 1.82 -12.88 2.39
CA ASP A 85 2.87 -11.85 2.44
C ASP A 85 2.34 -10.62 3.19
N GLU A 86 3.13 -10.10 4.13
CA GLU A 86 2.76 -8.97 4.97
C GLU A 86 2.46 -7.73 4.13
N ALA A 87 3.18 -7.54 3.01
CA ALA A 87 2.92 -6.47 2.04
C ALA A 87 1.50 -6.52 1.48
N SER A 88 0.97 -7.72 1.22
CA SER A 88 -0.39 -7.88 0.69
C SER A 88 -1.47 -7.51 1.71
N ARG A 89 -1.25 -7.80 3.00
CA ARG A 89 -2.18 -7.42 4.08
C ARG A 89 -2.21 -5.90 4.28
N ARG A 90 -1.06 -5.24 4.15
CA ARG A 90 -0.93 -3.79 4.25
C ARG A 90 -1.73 -3.08 3.15
N LEU A 91 -1.54 -3.51 1.90
CA LEU A 91 -2.30 -2.99 0.75
C LEU A 91 -3.83 -3.12 0.92
N MET A 92 -4.31 -4.18 1.57
CA MET A 92 -5.75 -4.38 1.83
C MET A 92 -6.37 -3.31 2.73
N ARG A 93 -5.57 -2.64 3.59
CA ARG A 93 -6.05 -1.61 4.53
C ARG A 93 -6.20 -0.23 3.89
N ILE A 94 -5.52 0.03 2.77
CA ILE A 94 -5.65 1.25 1.97
C ILE A 94 -7.08 1.34 1.40
N ALA A 95 -7.60 2.56 1.28
CA ALA A 95 -8.88 2.80 0.63
C ALA A 95 -8.93 2.17 -0.79
N PRO A 96 -10.02 1.46 -1.16
CA PRO A 96 -10.16 0.73 -2.42
C PRO A 96 -9.64 1.42 -3.69
N ARG A 97 -10.05 2.67 -3.91
CA ARG A 97 -9.68 3.43 -5.11
C ARG A 97 -8.23 3.89 -5.10
N SER A 98 -7.72 4.26 -3.92
CA SER A 98 -6.32 4.65 -3.72
C SER A 98 -5.40 3.46 -3.97
N ARG A 99 -5.75 2.27 -3.45
CA ARG A 99 -5.05 1.01 -3.77
C ARG A 99 -5.01 0.73 -5.27
N GLN A 100 -6.14 0.87 -5.97
CA GLN A 100 -6.20 0.63 -7.42
C GLN A 100 -5.25 1.55 -8.19
N ALA A 101 -5.31 2.86 -7.92
CA ALA A 101 -4.45 3.85 -8.55
C ALA A 101 -2.96 3.58 -8.28
N PHE A 102 -2.62 3.30 -7.02
CA PHE A 102 -1.25 2.98 -6.60
C PHE A 102 -0.71 1.72 -7.27
N LEU A 103 -1.49 0.63 -7.33
CA LEU A 103 -1.04 -0.61 -7.97
C LEU A 103 -0.88 -0.45 -9.49
N LEU A 104 -1.73 0.35 -10.15
CA LEU A 104 -1.59 0.61 -11.59
C LEU A 104 -0.28 1.35 -11.90
N THR A 105 0.13 2.28 -11.04
CA THR A 105 1.36 3.05 -11.26
C THR A 105 2.59 2.33 -10.70
N ALA A 106 2.63 2.01 -9.41
CA ALA A 106 3.81 1.47 -8.74
C ALA A 106 4.14 0.01 -9.12
N LEU A 107 3.12 -0.84 -9.32
CA LEU A 107 3.34 -2.26 -9.66
C LEU A 107 3.31 -2.50 -11.18
N GLU A 108 2.37 -1.88 -11.87
CA GLU A 108 2.18 -2.10 -13.31
C GLU A 108 2.90 -1.05 -14.17
N GLY A 109 3.42 0.03 -13.60
CA GLY A 109 4.23 1.00 -14.34
C GLY A 109 3.43 1.81 -15.36
N PHE A 110 2.11 1.96 -15.17
CA PHE A 110 1.33 2.92 -15.95
C PHE A 110 1.62 4.34 -15.49
N THR A 111 1.53 5.28 -16.43
CA THR A 111 1.52 6.70 -16.10
C THR A 111 0.20 7.09 -15.41
N PRO A 112 0.16 8.21 -14.65
CA PRO A 112 -1.10 8.70 -14.06
C PRO A 112 -2.22 8.89 -15.09
N SER A 113 -1.87 9.37 -16.29
CA SER A 113 -2.82 9.52 -17.41
C SER A 113 -3.38 8.20 -17.91
N GLU A 114 -2.55 7.16 -18.04
CA GLU A 114 -3.01 5.82 -18.42
C GLU A 114 -3.85 5.17 -17.30
N ALA A 115 -3.45 5.34 -16.03
CA ALA A 115 -4.23 4.89 -14.90
C ALA A 115 -5.61 5.58 -14.84
N ALA A 116 -5.69 6.87 -15.19
CA ALA A 116 -6.94 7.60 -15.32
C ALA A 116 -7.84 7.06 -16.44
N GLN A 117 -7.26 6.70 -17.58
CA GLN A 117 -7.98 6.00 -18.66
C GLN A 117 -8.50 4.63 -18.19
N ILE A 118 -7.70 3.87 -17.45
CA ILE A 118 -8.09 2.55 -16.91
C ILE A 118 -9.24 2.67 -15.91
N LEU A 119 -9.19 3.66 -15.01
CA LEU A 119 -10.15 3.85 -13.93
C LEU A 119 -11.38 4.67 -14.33
N SER A 120 -11.46 5.15 -15.57
CA SER A 120 -12.52 6.06 -16.03
C SER A 120 -12.65 7.29 -15.11
N ALA A 121 -11.52 7.90 -14.75
CA ALA A 121 -11.42 9.00 -13.80
C ALA A 121 -10.65 10.20 -14.38
N ASP A 122 -10.74 11.36 -13.72
CA ASP A 122 -9.90 12.51 -14.07
C ASP A 122 -8.43 12.25 -13.67
N PRO A 123 -7.43 12.62 -14.49
CA PRO A 123 -6.02 12.47 -14.14
C PRO A 123 -5.63 13.10 -12.79
N ARG A 124 -6.24 14.25 -12.44
CA ARG A 124 -5.98 14.92 -11.16
C ARG A 124 -6.53 14.12 -9.97
N ASP A 125 -7.66 13.45 -10.17
CA ASP A 125 -8.22 12.56 -9.15
C ASP A 125 -7.31 11.36 -8.93
N VAL A 126 -6.74 10.79 -10.00
CA VAL A 126 -5.79 9.69 -9.90
C VAL A 126 -4.50 10.11 -9.19
N GLU A 127 -3.95 11.28 -9.48
CA GLU A 127 -2.78 11.82 -8.78
C GLU A 127 -3.05 11.95 -7.27
N ARG A 128 -4.23 12.48 -6.90
CA ARG A 128 -4.65 12.53 -5.50
C ARG A 128 -4.79 11.15 -4.86
N LEU A 129 -5.42 10.20 -5.55
CA LEU A 129 -5.58 8.83 -5.06
C LEU A 129 -4.23 8.13 -4.83
N ILE A 130 -3.23 8.40 -5.67
CA ILE A 130 -1.87 7.89 -5.48
C ILE A 130 -1.22 8.51 -4.25
N ALA A 131 -1.34 9.83 -4.08
CA ALA A 131 -0.82 10.52 -2.90
C ALA A 131 -1.47 10.03 -1.60
N ASP A 132 -2.80 9.84 -1.60
CA ASP A 132 -3.54 9.29 -0.47
C ASP A 132 -3.06 7.86 -0.15
N ALA A 133 -2.86 7.01 -1.17
CA ALA A 133 -2.34 5.66 -0.97
C ALA A 133 -0.92 5.64 -0.39
N GLN A 134 -0.04 6.53 -0.86
CA GLN A 134 1.31 6.67 -0.30
C GLN A 134 1.25 7.10 1.17
N SER A 135 0.43 8.11 1.49
CA SER A 135 0.24 8.53 2.87
C SER A 135 -0.31 7.42 3.76
N ASP A 136 -1.26 6.61 3.26
CA ASP A 136 -1.79 5.46 4.01
C ASP A 136 -0.72 4.39 4.26
N ILE A 137 0.13 4.11 3.27
CA ILE A 137 1.25 3.15 3.39
C ILE A 137 2.28 3.65 4.41
N ASP A 138 2.67 4.92 4.30
CA ASP A 138 3.66 5.53 5.19
C ASP A 138 3.12 5.56 6.63
N ALA A 139 1.84 5.89 6.81
CA ALA A 139 1.17 5.85 8.10
C ALA A 139 1.07 4.44 8.69
N GLU A 140 1.01 3.40 7.86
CA GLU A 140 1.02 2.01 8.34
C GLU A 140 2.42 1.56 8.80
N LEU A 141 3.47 2.15 8.23
CA LEU A 141 4.86 1.95 8.69
C LEU A 141 5.18 2.78 9.94
N ALA A 142 4.28 3.68 10.35
CA ALA A 142 4.45 4.49 11.55
C ALA A 142 4.51 3.61 12.81
N THR A 143 5.67 3.60 13.46
CA THR A 143 5.86 2.97 14.76
C THR A 143 5.90 3.99 15.89
N ASP A 144 5.71 3.48 17.10
CA ASP A 144 6.01 4.19 18.33
C ASP A 144 7.53 4.16 18.58
N VAL A 145 8.09 5.33 18.85
CA VAL A 145 9.54 5.57 19.01
C VAL A 145 9.82 6.14 20.41
N LEU A 146 10.75 5.51 21.12
CA LEU A 146 11.35 6.06 22.34
C LEU A 146 12.70 6.69 21.98
N VAL A 147 12.93 7.93 22.43
CA VAL A 147 14.22 8.63 22.28
C VAL A 147 14.93 8.68 23.62
N ILE A 148 16.19 8.23 23.68
CA ILE A 148 17.04 8.26 24.87
C ILE A 148 18.23 9.16 24.54
N GLU A 149 18.23 10.36 25.10
CA GLU A 149 19.17 11.44 24.75
C GLU A 149 19.22 12.44 25.91
N ASP A 150 20.42 12.74 26.42
CA ASP A 150 20.60 13.64 27.55
C ASP A 150 20.70 15.12 27.11
N GLU A 151 21.14 15.37 25.89
CA GLU A 151 21.20 16.71 25.32
C GLU A 151 19.83 17.16 24.80
N ALA A 152 19.20 18.09 25.54
CA ALA A 152 17.84 18.56 25.24
C ALA A 152 17.62 19.08 23.80
N ILE A 153 18.65 19.70 23.20
CA ILE A 153 18.57 20.21 21.82
C ILE A 153 18.58 19.04 20.83
N ILE A 154 19.51 18.08 20.99
CA ILE A 154 19.61 16.91 20.13
C ILE A 154 18.34 16.05 20.24
N SER A 155 17.83 15.86 21.46
CA SER A 155 16.59 15.13 21.71
C SER A 155 15.41 15.77 20.98
N ALA A 156 15.27 17.11 21.05
CA ALA A 156 14.21 17.83 20.37
C ALA A 156 14.32 17.72 18.84
N ASP A 157 15.53 17.77 18.30
CA ASP A 157 15.78 17.62 16.86
C ASP A 157 15.44 16.22 16.37
N ILE A 158 15.91 15.16 17.07
CA ILE A 158 15.57 13.77 16.76
C ILE A 158 14.05 13.55 16.83
N GLN A 159 13.39 14.04 17.88
CA GLN A 159 11.94 13.91 18.01
C GLN A 159 11.20 14.61 16.87
N SER A 160 11.71 15.73 16.37
CA SER A 160 11.13 16.45 15.24
C SER A 160 11.28 15.64 13.95
N LEU A 161 12.47 15.10 13.66
CA LEU A 161 12.71 14.24 12.51
C LEU A 161 11.85 12.97 12.53
N VAL A 162 11.72 12.33 13.70
CA VAL A 162 10.87 11.15 13.90
C VAL A 162 9.41 11.47 13.56
N LYS A 163 8.89 12.62 14.00
CA LYS A 163 7.52 13.06 13.71
C LYS A 163 7.34 13.41 12.23
N GLU A 164 8.32 14.05 11.60
CA GLU A 164 8.31 14.37 10.17
C GLU A 164 8.28 13.11 9.29
N LEU A 165 8.93 12.03 9.72
CA LEU A 165 8.89 10.72 9.07
C LEU A 165 7.58 9.95 9.35
N GLY A 166 6.62 10.55 10.05
CA GLY A 166 5.30 9.96 10.31
C GLY A 166 5.23 9.03 11.54
N HIS A 167 6.32 8.86 12.28
CA HIS A 167 6.35 8.05 13.50
C HIS A 167 5.82 8.83 14.72
N ARG A 168 5.43 8.10 15.77
CA ARG A 168 4.95 8.69 17.03
C ARG A 168 6.03 8.61 18.08
N VAL A 169 6.44 9.75 18.63
CA VAL A 169 7.33 9.78 19.81
C VAL A 169 6.49 9.47 21.04
N THR A 170 6.74 8.34 21.70
CA THR A 170 5.99 7.91 22.90
C THR A 170 6.58 8.40 24.20
N GLY A 171 7.85 8.83 24.17
CA GLY A 171 8.53 9.42 25.30
C GLY A 171 9.94 9.85 24.94
N ALA A 172 10.54 10.63 25.83
CA ALA A 172 11.95 10.94 25.84
C ALA A 172 12.51 10.61 27.22
N ALA A 173 13.67 9.98 27.27
CA ALA A 173 14.39 9.64 28.50
C ALA A 173 15.80 10.24 28.43
N THR A 174 16.32 10.65 29.58
CA THR A 174 17.66 11.25 29.71
C THR A 174 18.64 10.35 30.46
N THR A 175 18.14 9.29 31.09
CA THR A 175 18.91 8.31 31.88
C THR A 175 18.41 6.89 31.62
N HIS A 176 19.22 5.89 31.99
CA HIS A 176 18.86 4.48 31.89
C HIS A 176 17.54 4.16 32.61
N ASP A 177 17.39 4.62 33.86
CA ASP A 177 16.21 4.28 34.68
C ASP A 177 14.92 4.88 34.10
N GLU A 178 14.98 6.10 33.56
CA GLU A 178 13.85 6.72 32.85
C GLU A 178 13.48 5.94 31.59
N ALA A 179 14.48 5.43 30.86
CA ALA A 179 14.26 4.64 29.65
C ALA A 179 13.55 3.32 29.97
N VAL A 180 14.03 2.58 30.97
CA VAL A 180 13.42 1.33 31.43
C VAL A 180 11.98 1.57 31.90
N GLU A 181 11.74 2.65 32.64
CA GLU A 181 10.39 3.01 33.08
C GLU A 181 9.48 3.37 31.90
N ALA A 182 9.99 4.11 30.90
CA ALA A 182 9.25 4.46 29.69
C ALA A 182 8.84 3.22 28.88
N VAL A 183 9.76 2.28 28.66
CA VAL A 183 9.48 1.01 27.97
C VAL A 183 8.47 0.15 28.74
N ALA A 184 8.56 0.14 30.08
CA ALA A 184 7.63 -0.59 30.92
C ALA A 184 6.19 -0.03 30.85
N ARG A 185 6.04 1.29 30.71
CA ARG A 185 4.74 1.96 30.55
C ARG A 185 4.13 1.74 29.17
N HIS A 186 4.95 1.84 28.12
CA HIS A 186 4.52 1.68 26.74
C HIS A 186 5.63 1.06 25.92
N LYS A 187 5.37 -0.09 25.29
CA LYS A 187 6.39 -0.83 24.54
C LYS A 187 6.59 -0.17 23.16
N PRO A 188 7.72 0.50 22.90
CA PRO A 188 7.97 1.11 21.60
C PRO A 188 8.28 0.02 20.55
N GLY A 189 8.05 0.33 19.28
CA GLY A 189 8.48 -0.53 18.17
C GLY A 189 9.88 -0.18 17.65
N LEU A 190 10.41 1.00 18.02
CA LEU A 190 11.79 1.42 17.74
C LEU A 190 12.33 2.24 18.92
N VAL A 191 13.60 2.06 19.26
CA VAL A 191 14.32 2.88 20.24
C VAL A 191 15.47 3.58 19.54
N LEU A 192 15.60 4.89 19.72
CA LEU A 192 16.75 5.68 19.31
C LEU A 192 17.48 6.10 20.58
N ALA A 193 18.70 5.64 20.78
CA ALA A 193 19.46 5.87 22.00
C ALA A 193 20.85 6.43 21.68
N ASP A 194 21.25 7.47 22.38
CA ASP A 194 22.65 7.88 22.41
C ASP A 194 23.49 6.85 23.17
N ILE A 195 24.76 6.73 22.79
CA ILE A 195 25.69 5.76 23.33
C ILE A 195 26.15 6.16 24.74
N GLN A 196 26.27 7.45 25.03
CA GLN A 196 26.71 7.95 26.35
C GLN A 196 25.66 8.88 26.94
N LEU A 197 25.21 8.57 28.16
CA LEU A 197 24.19 9.37 28.86
C LEU A 197 24.82 10.20 30.01
N ALA A 198 24.07 11.20 30.50
CA ALA A 198 24.52 12.15 31.52
C ALA A 198 24.96 11.50 32.86
N ASP A 199 24.48 10.29 33.17
CA ASP A 199 24.83 9.52 34.36
C ASP A 199 26.10 8.64 34.16
N GLY A 200 26.70 8.70 32.97
CA GLY A 200 27.84 7.88 32.56
C GLY A 200 27.46 6.44 32.21
N SER A 201 26.16 6.13 32.17
CA SER A 201 25.65 4.85 31.67
C SER A 201 25.62 4.84 30.14
N SER A 202 25.45 3.63 29.59
CA SER A 202 25.46 3.38 28.17
C SER A 202 24.04 3.20 27.67
N GLY A 203 23.57 4.01 26.72
CA GLY A 203 22.20 3.87 26.20
C GLY A 203 21.97 2.58 25.40
N ILE A 204 23.02 1.81 25.11
CA ILE A 204 22.94 0.44 24.55
C ILE A 204 22.61 -0.63 25.60
N ASP A 205 22.81 -0.35 26.90
CA ASP A 205 22.51 -1.28 27.99
C ASP A 205 21.07 -1.09 28.53
N ALA A 206 20.39 -0.02 28.09
CA ALA A 206 18.99 0.33 28.38
C ALA A 206 18.01 -0.30 27.37
#